data_AF-A0A954WAR0-F1
#
_entry.id   AF-A0A954WAR0-F1
#
_cell.length_a   1.000
_cell.length_b   1.000
_cell.length_c   1.000
_cell.angle_alpha   90.00
_cell.angle_beta   90.00
_cell.angle_gamma   90.00
#
_symmetry.space_group_name_H-M   'P 1'
#
loop_
_entity.id
_entity.type
_entity.pdbx_description
1 polymer ?
#
loop_
_entity_poly.entity_id
_entity_poly.type
_entity_poly.pdbx_seq_one_letter_code
_entity_poly.pdbx_strand_id
1 'polypeptide(L)' 'EVTMPEPIEPLPRVTWSNHLRSEANSIALEMEERARRGPPADPRLRVQWREVYEDVVWSVINLREFVWMP' A
#
# COMPACT_ATOMS: atom_id res chain seq x y z
N GLU A 1 -21.82 3.09 13.17
CA GLU A 1 -21.57 3.86 11.94
C GLU A 1 -20.16 3.54 11.47
N VAL A 2 -19.94 3.34 10.17
CA VAL A 2 -18.61 2.99 9.63
C VAL A 2 -17.84 4.29 9.38
N THR A 3 -16.80 4.55 10.16
CA THR A 3 -15.93 5.73 9.97
C THR A 3 -14.83 5.41 8.98
N MET A 4 -14.79 6.14 7.86
CA MET A 4 -13.73 6.00 6.88
C MET A 4 -12.47 6.73 7.38
N PRO A 5 -11.28 6.17 7.15
CA PRO A 5 -10.03 6.87 7.47
C PRO A 5 -9.90 8.13 6.62
N GLU A 6 -9.31 9.18 7.19
CA GLU A 6 -9.07 10.41 6.45
C GLU A 6 -8.05 10.15 5.31
N PRO A 7 -8.29 10.71 4.11
CA PRO A 7 -7.36 10.58 3.01
C PRO A 7 -6.06 11.33 3.33
N ILE A 8 -4.93 10.65 3.09
CA ILE A 8 -3.61 11.26 3.27
C ILE A 8 -3.38 12.29 2.16
N GLU A 9 -2.89 13.47 2.52
CA GLU A 9 -2.55 14.51 1.55
C GLU A 9 -1.53 14.01 0.52
N PRO A 10 -1.75 14.22 -0.79
CA PRO A 10 -0.83 13.74 -1.81
C PRO A 10 0.53 14.41 -1.72
N LEU A 11 1.58 13.64 -1.95
CA LEU A 11 2.94 14.19 -2.04
C LEU A 11 3.14 14.95 -3.35
N PRO A 12 4.04 15.95 -3.37
CA PRO A 12 4.47 16.59 -4.61
C PRO A 12 5.06 15.55 -5.57
N ARG A 13 4.87 15.73 -6.88
CA ARG A 13 5.33 14.74 -7.87
C ARG A 13 6.84 14.82 -8.07
N VAL A 14 7.49 13.66 -8.00
CA VAL A 14 8.86 13.47 -8.51
C VAL A 14 8.76 13.09 -9.99
N THR A 15 9.49 13.80 -10.83
CA THR A 15 9.49 13.69 -12.29
C THR A 15 10.91 13.86 -12.82
N TRP A 16 11.10 13.61 -14.12
CA TRP A 16 12.42 13.75 -14.73
C TRP A 16 12.99 15.17 -14.64
N SER A 17 12.14 16.20 -14.64
CA SER A 17 12.56 17.60 -14.56
C SER A 17 12.99 18.08 -13.17
N ASN A 18 12.67 17.35 -12.08
CA ASN A 18 13.01 17.77 -10.71
C ASN A 18 13.79 16.71 -9.89
N HIS A 19 14.05 15.52 -10.44
CA HIS A 19 14.67 14.42 -9.67
C HIS A 19 16.09 14.71 -9.11
N LEU A 20 16.84 15.68 -9.66
CA LEU A 20 18.16 16.08 -9.11
C LEU A 20 18.07 17.11 -7.97
N ARG A 21 16.87 17.56 -7.61
CA ARG A 21 16.65 18.45 -6.47
C ARG A 21 16.67 17.65 -5.18
N SER A 22 17.31 18.16 -4.13
CA SER A 22 17.37 17.48 -2.82
C SER A 22 15.98 17.16 -2.27
N GLU A 23 15.02 18.03 -2.52
CA GLU A 23 13.62 17.87 -2.13
C GLU A 23 12.98 16.63 -2.76
N ALA A 24 13.36 16.28 -3.99
CA ALA A 24 12.86 15.09 -4.66
C ALA A 24 13.28 13.80 -3.93
N ASN A 25 14.48 13.77 -3.35
CA ASN A 25 14.95 12.65 -2.55
C ASN A 25 14.13 12.50 -1.25
N SER A 26 13.86 13.61 -0.55
CA SER A 26 13.01 13.61 0.65
C SER A 26 11.61 13.07 0.34
N ILE A 27 11.01 13.51 -0.79
CA ILE A 27 9.71 13.02 -1.24
C ILE A 27 9.76 11.52 -1.55
N ALA A 28 10.80 11.04 -2.25
CA ALA A 28 10.92 9.62 -2.60
C ALA A 28 11.03 8.72 -1.36
N LEU A 29 11.78 9.15 -0.35
CA LEU A 29 11.86 8.44 0.94
C LEU A 29 10.50 8.41 1.66
N GLU A 30 9.75 9.50 1.62
CA GLU A 30 8.41 9.51 2.22
C GLU A 30 7.42 8.64 1.42
N MET A 31 7.51 8.62 0.10
CA MET A 31 6.72 7.72 -0.75
C MET A 31 6.99 6.26 -0.40
N GLU A 32 8.26 5.89 -0.21
CA GLU A 32 8.65 4.54 0.21
C GLU A 32 8.06 4.19 1.58
N GLU A 33 8.18 5.08 2.55
CA GLU A 33 7.63 4.89 3.90
C GLU A 33 6.10 4.74 3.88
N ARG A 34 5.39 5.56 3.09
CA ARG A 34 3.93 5.43 2.91
C ARG A 34 3.55 4.11 2.22
N ALA A 35 4.32 3.68 1.22
CA ALA A 35 4.09 2.41 0.53
C ALA A 35 4.30 1.21 1.47
N ARG A 36 5.35 1.25 2.29
CA ARG A 36 5.64 0.21 3.29
C ARG A 36 4.55 0.11 4.35
N ARG A 37 4.00 1.24 4.80
CA ARG A 37 2.88 1.29 5.75
C ARG A 37 1.60 0.72 5.15
N GLY A 38 1.40 0.94 3.85
CA GLY A 38 0.20 0.51 3.13
C GLY A 38 -1.04 1.35 3.48
N PRO A 39 -2.16 1.10 2.77
CA PRO A 39 -3.43 1.72 3.10
C PRO A 39 -3.97 1.21 4.45
N PRO A 40 -4.79 2.02 5.15
CA PRO A 40 -5.50 1.56 6.34
C PRO A 40 -6.47 0.42 5.99
N ALA A 41 -6.73 -0.47 6.95
CA ALA A 41 -7.67 -1.57 6.77
C ALA A 41 -9.10 -1.04 6.52
N ASP A 42 -9.88 -1.74 5.68
CA ASP A 42 -11.27 -1.33 5.41
C ASP A 42 -12.12 -1.45 6.69
N PRO A 43 -12.69 -0.33 7.19
CA PRO A 43 -13.47 -0.33 8.43
C PRO A 43 -14.78 -1.11 8.35
N ARG A 44 -15.21 -1.53 7.15
CA ARG A 44 -16.38 -2.40 6.95
C ARG A 44 -16.07 -3.86 7.27
N LEU A 45 -14.81 -4.28 7.24
CA LEU A 45 -14.41 -5.67 7.48
C LEU A 45 -14.24 -5.92 8.98
N ARG A 46 -14.82 -7.02 9.46
CA ARG A 46 -14.50 -7.54 10.80
C ARG A 46 -13.07 -8.06 10.79
N VAL A 47 -12.26 -7.62 11.77
CA VAL A 47 -10.83 -7.95 11.86
C VAL A 47 -10.56 -9.45 11.72
N GLN A 48 -11.29 -10.28 12.48
CA GLN A 48 -11.09 -11.73 12.46
C GLN A 48 -11.41 -12.36 11.09
N TRP A 49 -12.33 -11.76 10.34
CA TRP A 49 -12.65 -12.23 8.99
C TRP A 49 -11.58 -11.79 7.99
N ARG A 50 -11.13 -10.53 8.09
CA ARG A 50 -10.08 -9.98 7.22
C ARG A 50 -8.80 -10.81 7.32
N GLU A 51 -8.33 -11.09 8.53
CA GLU A 51 -7.09 -11.83 8.77
C GLU A 51 -7.14 -13.24 8.16
N VAL A 52 -8.20 -14.00 8.42
CA VAL A 52 -8.36 -15.36 7.85
C VAL A 52 -8.41 -15.33 6.33
N TYR A 53 -9.11 -14.35 5.75
CA TYR A 53 -9.19 -14.22 4.30
C TYR A 53 -7.83 -13.84 3.68
N GLU A 54 -7.13 -12.88 4.28
CA GLU A 54 -5.77 -12.47 3.87
C GLU A 54 -4.79 -13.64 3.95
N ASP A 55 -4.83 -14.44 5.01
CA ASP A 55 -4.00 -15.64 5.16
C ASP A 55 -4.27 -16.66 4.04
N VAL A 56 -5.54 -16.87 3.67
CA VAL A 56 -5.91 -17.78 2.58
C VAL A 56 -5.40 -17.25 1.24
N VAL A 57 -5.62 -15.97 0.94
CA VAL A 57 -5.13 -15.35 -0.30
C VAL A 57 -3.60 -15.44 -0.37
N TRP A 58 -2.91 -15.04 0.70
CA TRP A 58 -1.46 -15.12 0.79
C TRP A 58 -0.96 -16.55 0.58
N SER A 59 -1.60 -17.53 1.20
CA SER A 59 -1.25 -18.94 1.03
C SER A 59 -1.40 -19.37 -0.43
N VAL A 60 -2.52 -19.04 -1.07
CA VAL A 60 -2.82 -19.41 -2.46
C VAL A 60 -1.83 -18.80 -3.45
N ILE A 61 -1.55 -17.50 -3.36
CA ILE A 61 -0.64 -16.82 -4.31
C ILE A 61 0.82 -17.29 -4.16
N ASN A 62 1.16 -17.86 -3.01
CA ASN A 62 2.49 -18.40 -2.71
C ASN A 62 2.58 -19.94 -2.90
N LEU A 63 1.52 -20.59 -3.38
CA LEU A 63 1.59 -22.01 -3.77
C LEU A 63 2.56 -22.20 -4.94
N ARG A 64 3.23 -23.35 -4.99
CA ARG A 64 4.15 -23.68 -6.09
C ARG A 64 3.41 -23.86 -7.42
N GLU A 65 2.15 -24.24 -7.32
CA GLU A 65 1.23 -24.46 -8.42
C GLU A 65 0.60 -23.14 -8.91
N PHE A 66 0.77 -22.04 -8.17
CA PHE A 66 0.22 -20.74 -8.56
C PHE A 66 1.02 -20.16 -9.74
N VAL A 67 0.34 -19.98 -10.87
CA VAL A 67 0.96 -19.48 -12.11
C VAL A 67 0.75 -17.98 -12.24
N TRP A 68 1.85 -17.22 -12.25
CA TRP A 68 1.84 -15.80 -12.54
C TRP A 68 1.90 -15.59 -14.07
N MET A 69 0.81 -15.10 -14.66
CA MET A 69 0.74 -14.73 -16.08
C MET A 69 0.88 -13.20 -16.23
N PRO A 70 1.78 -12.71 -17.10
CA PRO A 70 1.96 -11.28 -17.35
C PRO A 70 0.84 -10.66 -18.20
#